data_AF-A0A7K0REA6-F1
#
_entry.id   AF-A0A7K0REA6-F1
#
_cell.length_a   1.000
_cell.length_b   1.000
_cell.length_c   1.000
_cell.angle_alpha   90.00
_cell.angle_beta   90.00
_cell.angle_gamma   90.00
#
_symmetry.space_group_name_H-M   'P 1'
#
loop_
_entity.id
_entity.type
_entity.pdbx_description
1 polymer ?
#
loop_
_entity_poly.entity_id
_entity_poly.type
_entity_poly.pdbx_seq_one_letter_code
_entity_poly.pdbx_strand_id
1 'polypeptide(L)'
;MLRRPVIPLISLALACVALSGCASSAMSPTSATSDDRKASAADAGSSVDCAGVWLEVDFDILGADIITTCIDAPAPVDALAVLETADVTVEGTADYGLAVVCRVNGMPAADQALKIPGHETYRETCAAMTPEFGYWSVWVENRATGAWEYAPVGIDSLTLKAGESLGFTFTTGTHTDPPIDPLAP
;
A
#
# COMPACT_ATOMS: atom_id res chain seq x y z
N MET A 1 -43.22 -11.46 6.72
CA MET A 1 -42.97 -12.55 7.69
C MET A 1 -41.48 -12.82 7.72
N LEU A 2 -40.83 -12.38 8.80
CA LEU A 2 -39.38 -12.34 8.97
C LEU A 2 -38.89 -13.72 9.46
N ARG A 3 -38.05 -14.43 8.69
CA ARG A 3 -37.36 -15.64 9.16
C ARG A 3 -35.94 -15.25 9.58
N ARG A 4 -35.72 -15.24 10.90
CA ARG A 4 -34.41 -15.04 11.53
C ARG A 4 -33.58 -16.32 11.40
N PRO A 5 -32.34 -16.28 10.88
CA PRO A 5 -31.42 -17.41 10.99
C PRO A 5 -30.80 -17.47 12.39
N VAL A 6 -30.75 -18.69 12.92
CA VAL A 6 -30.20 -19.03 14.25
C VAL A 6 -28.69 -19.16 14.14
N ILE A 7 -27.96 -18.42 14.98
CA ILE A 7 -26.49 -18.41 15.08
C ILE A 7 -26.07 -19.55 16.03
N PRO A 8 -25.24 -20.53 15.61
CA PRO A 8 -24.64 -21.46 16.55
C PRO A 8 -23.41 -20.82 17.22
N LEU A 9 -23.41 -20.83 18.55
CA LEU A 9 -22.26 -20.52 19.40
C LEU A 9 -21.14 -21.55 19.13
N ILE A 10 -19.95 -21.08 18.75
CA ILE A 10 -18.75 -21.93 18.71
C ILE A 10 -17.80 -21.45 19.81
N SER A 11 -17.52 -22.39 20.70
CA SER A 11 -16.81 -22.23 21.97
C SER A 11 -15.33 -21.89 21.81
N LEU A 12 -14.90 -21.02 22.72
CA LEU A 12 -13.54 -20.60 23.02
C LEU A 12 -12.65 -21.79 23.46
N ALA A 13 -11.48 -21.96 22.86
CA ALA A 13 -10.41 -22.81 23.41
C ALA A 13 -9.09 -22.05 23.38
N LEU A 14 -8.75 -21.51 24.55
CA LEU A 14 -7.50 -20.81 24.86
C LEU A 14 -6.45 -21.87 25.21
N ALA A 15 -5.36 -21.96 24.43
CA ALA A 15 -4.21 -22.82 24.75
C ALA A 15 -2.93 -21.98 24.76
N CYS A 16 -2.54 -21.54 25.95
CA CYS A 16 -1.23 -20.95 26.22
C CYS A 16 -0.19 -22.07 26.24
N VAL A 17 0.84 -21.97 25.40
CA VAL A 17 2.05 -22.80 25.51
C VAL A 17 3.23 -21.87 25.73
N ALA A 18 3.67 -21.80 26.99
CA ALA A 18 4.93 -21.17 27.37
C ALA A 18 6.04 -22.24 27.27
N LEU A 19 7.00 -22.03 26.37
CA LEU A 19 8.25 -22.79 26.36
C LEU A 19 9.35 -21.94 27.01
N SER A 20 9.68 -22.30 28.26
CA SER A 20 10.90 -21.91 28.95
C SER A 20 11.96 -22.99 28.74
N GLY A 21 13.16 -22.59 28.29
CA GLY A 21 14.36 -23.43 28.22
C GLY A 21 15.38 -22.79 27.26
N CYS A 22 16.68 -22.79 27.45
CA CYS A 22 17.56 -23.39 28.45
C CYS A 22 18.82 -22.50 28.54
N ALA A 23 19.38 -22.38 29.75
CA ALA A 23 20.66 -21.73 29.98
C ALA A 23 21.80 -22.52 29.30
N SER A 24 22.72 -21.83 28.64
CA SER A 24 24.04 -22.34 28.28
C SER A 24 25.10 -21.38 28.80
N SER A 25 25.91 -21.88 29.74
CA SER A 25 27.14 -21.25 30.21
C SER A 25 28.29 -21.65 29.29
N ALA A 26 29.05 -20.68 28.78
CA ALA A 26 30.45 -20.85 28.41
C ALA A 26 31.16 -19.49 28.36
N MET A 27 31.91 -19.19 29.43
CA MET A 27 32.88 -18.12 29.49
C MET A 27 34.17 -18.60 28.82
N SER A 28 34.68 -17.84 27.85
CA SER A 28 36.10 -17.79 27.49
C SER A 28 36.41 -16.38 26.94
N PRO A 29 37.42 -15.68 27.47
CA PRO A 29 37.76 -14.35 27.02
C PRO A 29 38.71 -14.45 25.83
N THR A 30 38.24 -14.03 24.65
CA THR A 30 39.14 -13.70 23.54
C THR A 30 39.23 -12.19 23.48
N SER A 31 40.43 -11.69 23.73
CA SER A 31 40.85 -10.31 23.47
C SER A 31 40.48 -9.93 22.04
N ALA A 32 39.49 -9.05 21.89
CA ALA A 32 39.28 -8.28 20.67
C ALA A 32 39.78 -6.87 20.97
N THR A 33 40.83 -6.50 20.26
CA THR A 33 41.35 -5.14 20.14
C THR A 33 40.21 -4.17 19.89
N SER A 34 40.11 -3.16 20.74
CA SER A 34 39.29 -1.96 20.53
C SER A 34 39.77 -1.27 19.25
N ASP A 35 39.15 -1.63 18.14
CA ASP A 35 39.13 -0.81 16.94
C ASP A 35 37.82 -0.03 17.06
N ASP A 36 37.94 1.22 17.54
CA ASP A 36 36.90 2.24 17.56
C ASP A 36 36.49 2.58 16.11
N ARG A 37 35.91 1.61 15.41
CA ARG A 37 34.96 1.90 14.34
C ARG A 37 33.68 2.30 15.05
N LYS A 38 33.57 3.61 15.27
CA LYS A 38 32.31 4.33 15.36
C LYS A 38 31.43 3.82 14.22
N ALA A 39 30.65 2.80 14.51
CA ALA A 39 29.44 2.51 13.78
C ALA A 39 28.63 3.80 13.97
N SER A 40 28.68 4.68 12.98
CA SER A 40 27.53 5.52 12.73
C SER A 40 26.39 4.53 12.63
N ALA A 41 25.56 4.50 13.68
CA ALA A 41 24.19 4.10 13.53
C ALA A 41 23.74 4.85 12.28
N ALA A 42 23.59 4.11 11.18
CA ALA A 42 22.82 4.59 10.06
C ALA A 42 21.50 5.01 10.68
N ASP A 43 21.18 6.27 10.45
CA ASP A 43 19.95 6.93 10.84
C ASP A 43 18.80 5.93 10.76
N ALA A 44 18.36 5.45 11.91
CA ALA A 44 17.19 4.61 12.00
C ALA A 44 16.03 5.52 11.66
N GLY A 45 15.63 5.48 10.38
CA GLY A 45 14.50 6.18 9.79
C GLY A 45 14.16 7.47 10.50
N SER A 46 14.78 8.58 10.11
CA SER A 46 14.12 9.87 10.29
C SER A 46 12.73 9.72 9.70
N SER A 47 11.73 9.53 10.57
CA SER A 47 10.33 9.68 10.23
C SER A 47 10.23 11.09 9.66
N VAL A 48 10.18 11.19 8.34
CA VAL A 48 9.97 12.48 7.69
C VAL A 48 8.61 12.93 8.20
N ASP A 49 8.62 13.90 9.10
CA ASP A 49 7.39 14.44 9.67
C ASP A 49 6.59 15.07 8.52
N CYS A 50 5.60 14.33 8.04
CA CYS A 50 4.65 14.83 7.05
C CYS A 50 3.45 15.41 7.78
N ALA A 51 3.30 16.73 7.73
CA ALA A 51 2.17 17.42 8.32
C ALA A 51 0.87 17.29 7.48
N GLY A 52 1.01 16.92 6.21
CA GLY A 52 -0.10 16.77 5.26
C GLY A 52 -0.45 15.31 4.99
N VAL A 53 -0.39 14.91 3.72
CA VAL A 53 -0.81 13.60 3.22
C VAL A 53 0.34 12.94 2.48
N TRP A 54 0.54 11.64 2.68
CA TRP A 54 1.49 10.87 1.89
C TRP A 54 0.84 10.37 0.61
N LEU A 55 1.58 10.36 -0.49
CA LEU A 55 1.22 9.65 -1.71
C LEU A 55 2.18 8.48 -1.89
N GLU A 56 1.60 7.29 -2.08
CA GLU A 56 2.30 6.04 -2.35
C GLU A 56 1.76 5.40 -3.62
N VAL A 57 2.63 5.12 -4.59
CA VAL A 57 2.27 4.43 -5.84
C VAL A 57 3.22 3.28 -6.08
N ASP A 58 2.68 2.07 -6.04
CA ASP A 58 3.36 0.82 -6.36
C ASP A 58 2.89 0.31 -7.73
N PHE A 59 3.84 0.21 -8.66
CA PHE A 59 3.59 -0.22 -10.04
C PHE A 59 3.69 -1.75 -10.21
N ASP A 60 4.16 -2.50 -9.20
CA ASP A 60 4.32 -3.96 -9.19
C ASP A 60 4.85 -4.49 -10.54
N ILE A 61 4.10 -5.36 -11.21
CA ILE A 61 4.50 -6.03 -12.45
C ILE A 61 4.68 -5.07 -13.64
N LEU A 62 4.27 -3.81 -13.51
CA LEU A 62 4.50 -2.78 -14.53
C LEU A 62 5.94 -2.25 -14.51
N GLY A 63 6.69 -2.48 -13.42
CA GLY A 63 8.14 -2.33 -13.36
C GLY A 63 8.67 -0.90 -13.35
N ALA A 64 7.84 0.07 -12.95
CA ALA A 64 8.30 1.44 -12.67
C ALA A 64 8.68 1.58 -11.18
N ASP A 65 9.48 2.60 -10.87
CA ASP A 65 9.91 2.87 -9.49
C ASP A 65 8.71 3.28 -8.62
N ILE A 66 8.72 2.84 -7.35
CA ILE A 66 7.72 3.24 -6.36
C ILE A 66 7.82 4.76 -6.13
N ILE A 67 6.66 5.41 -6.08
CA ILE A 67 6.56 6.81 -5.67
C ILE A 67 6.18 6.83 -4.20
N THR A 68 6.97 7.53 -3.38
CA THR A 68 6.64 7.84 -1.99
C THR A 68 6.98 9.29 -1.73
N THR A 69 5.96 10.13 -1.56
CA THR A 69 6.17 11.57 -1.38
C THR A 69 5.20 12.16 -0.37
N CYS A 70 5.68 13.10 0.44
CA CYS A 70 4.84 13.86 1.36
C CYS A 70 4.34 15.11 0.66
N ILE A 71 3.02 15.30 0.66
CA ILE A 71 2.35 16.50 0.19
C ILE A 71 1.97 17.34 1.41
N ASP A 72 2.74 18.40 1.64
CA ASP A 72 2.45 19.38 2.70
C ASP A 72 1.33 20.32 2.24
N ALA A 73 0.09 19.89 2.46
CA ALA A 73 -1.11 20.63 2.11
C ALA A 73 -2.03 20.77 3.33
N PRO A 74 -2.74 21.90 3.46
CA PRO A 74 -3.75 22.05 4.50
C PRO A 74 -4.88 21.04 4.26
N ALA A 75 -5.13 20.18 5.25
CA ALA A 75 -6.20 19.21 5.20
C ALA A 75 -7.54 19.77 5.73
N PRO A 76 -8.69 19.26 5.27
CA PRO A 76 -8.85 18.18 4.30
C PRO A 76 -8.44 18.58 2.87
N VAL A 77 -7.89 17.64 2.11
CA VAL A 77 -7.40 17.85 0.74
C VAL A 77 -8.00 16.80 -0.21
N ASP A 78 -8.38 17.22 -1.42
CA ASP A 78 -8.90 16.31 -2.43
C ASP A 78 -7.78 15.44 -3.02
N ALA A 79 -8.06 14.16 -3.27
CA ALA A 79 -7.06 13.21 -3.79
C ALA A 79 -6.47 13.67 -5.13
N LEU A 80 -7.27 14.30 -6.01
CA LEU A 80 -6.77 14.87 -7.26
C LEU A 80 -5.77 16.01 -7.04
N ALA A 81 -5.93 16.82 -5.99
CA ALA A 81 -4.97 17.88 -5.67
C ALA A 81 -3.65 17.33 -5.11
N VAL A 82 -3.71 16.22 -4.36
CA VAL A 82 -2.52 15.47 -3.92
C VAL A 82 -1.74 14.97 -5.14
N LEU A 83 -2.45 14.34 -6.09
CA LEU A 83 -1.86 13.82 -7.33
C LEU A 83 -1.27 14.93 -8.21
N GLU A 84 -2.00 16.03 -8.40
CA GLU A 84 -1.52 17.19 -9.15
C GLU A 84 -0.24 17.80 -8.54
N THR A 85 -0.22 17.95 -7.21
CA THR A 85 0.96 18.48 -6.50
C THR A 85 2.17 17.55 -6.62
N ALA A 86 1.93 16.25 -6.71
CA ALA A 86 2.96 15.24 -6.90
C ALA A 86 3.40 15.04 -8.36
N ASP A 87 2.81 15.77 -9.32
CA ASP A 87 2.99 15.54 -10.77
C ASP A 87 2.65 14.09 -11.18
N VAL A 88 1.66 13.49 -10.51
CA VAL A 88 1.14 12.15 -10.84
C VAL A 88 -0.14 12.30 -11.64
N THR A 89 -0.12 11.75 -12.85
CA THR A 89 -1.28 11.76 -13.75
C THR A 89 -2.11 10.50 -13.58
N VAL A 90 -3.43 10.64 -13.73
CA VAL A 90 -4.38 9.53 -13.65
C VAL A 90 -5.34 9.55 -14.83
N GLU A 91 -5.69 8.37 -15.32
CA GLU A 91 -6.71 8.16 -16.34
C GLU A 91 -7.77 7.21 -15.81
N GLY A 92 -9.04 7.62 -15.93
CA GLY A 92 -10.19 6.78 -15.63
C GLY A 92 -10.69 6.03 -16.87
N THR A 93 -11.43 4.95 -16.66
CA THR A 93 -12.09 4.23 -17.76
C THR A 93 -13.21 5.08 -18.39
N ALA A 94 -13.57 4.81 -19.65
CA ALA A 94 -14.63 5.55 -20.35
C ALA A 94 -16.02 5.33 -19.71
N ASP A 95 -16.32 4.09 -19.28
CA ASP A 95 -17.62 3.75 -18.69
C ASP A 95 -17.79 4.26 -17.25
N TYR A 96 -16.70 4.41 -16.48
CA TYR A 96 -16.76 4.72 -15.04
C TYR A 96 -15.99 5.97 -14.62
N GLY A 97 -15.30 6.65 -15.54
CA GLY A 97 -14.44 7.78 -15.22
C GLY A 97 -13.41 7.41 -14.14
N LEU A 98 -13.15 8.35 -13.23
CA LEU A 98 -12.17 8.19 -12.14
C LEU A 98 -12.68 7.34 -10.97
N ALA A 99 -13.88 6.78 -11.05
CA ALA A 99 -14.30 5.70 -10.16
C ALA A 99 -13.57 4.39 -10.45
N VAL A 100 -13.00 4.23 -11.65
CA VAL A 100 -12.14 3.10 -12.02
C VAL A 100 -10.91 3.65 -12.74
N VAL A 101 -9.79 3.72 -12.01
CA VAL A 101 -8.51 4.18 -12.56
C VAL A 101 -7.92 3.09 -13.43
N CYS A 102 -7.66 3.40 -14.70
CA CYS A 102 -7.03 2.47 -15.63
C CYS A 102 -5.55 2.79 -15.86
N ARG A 103 -5.11 4.04 -15.65
CA ARG A 103 -3.69 4.41 -15.72
C ARG A 103 -3.27 5.34 -14.59
N VAL A 104 -2.05 5.12 -14.09
CA VAL A 104 -1.31 6.06 -13.25
C VAL A 104 0.02 6.32 -13.97
N ASN A 105 0.36 7.58 -14.23
CA ASN A 105 1.53 7.96 -15.03
C ASN A 105 1.60 7.25 -16.39
N GLY A 106 0.44 7.08 -17.03
CA GLY A 106 0.32 6.40 -18.31
C GLY A 106 0.59 4.89 -18.26
N MET A 107 0.66 4.30 -17.06
CA MET A 107 0.96 2.89 -16.83
C MET A 107 -0.30 2.10 -16.38
N PRO A 108 -0.54 0.88 -16.91
CA PRO A 108 0.16 0.28 -18.06
C PRO A 108 0.05 1.17 -19.31
N ALA A 109 0.97 1.07 -20.27
CA ALA A 109 0.84 1.84 -21.52
C ALA A 109 -0.32 1.32 -22.39
N ALA A 110 -0.88 2.17 -23.25
CA ALA A 110 -2.08 1.84 -24.04
C ALA A 110 -1.90 0.66 -25.01
N ASP A 111 -0.66 0.43 -25.47
CA ASP A 111 -0.26 -0.66 -26.34
C ASP A 111 0.46 -1.80 -25.58
N GLN A 112 0.61 -1.70 -24.26
CA GLN A 112 1.33 -2.69 -23.46
C GLN A 112 0.52 -3.99 -23.32
N ALA A 113 1.15 -5.08 -23.75
CA ALA A 113 0.67 -6.43 -23.50
C ALA A 113 1.16 -6.93 -22.13
N LEU A 114 0.25 -7.09 -21.19
CA LEU A 114 0.49 -7.60 -19.85
C LEU A 114 0.39 -9.13 -19.82
N LYS A 115 1.44 -9.78 -19.31
CA LYS A 115 1.46 -11.21 -19.06
C LYS A 115 1.16 -11.46 -17.59
N ILE A 116 -0.07 -11.85 -17.30
CA ILE A 116 -0.54 -12.08 -15.94
C ILE A 116 -0.60 -13.60 -15.73
N PRO A 117 0.10 -14.16 -14.71
CA PRO A 117 0.13 -15.60 -14.49
C PRO A 117 -1.28 -16.20 -14.38
N GLY A 118 -1.57 -17.26 -15.15
CA GLY A 118 -2.87 -17.92 -15.14
C GLY A 118 -3.93 -17.29 -16.04
N HIS A 119 -3.63 -16.19 -16.72
CA HIS A 119 -4.53 -15.49 -17.63
C HIS A 119 -3.95 -15.37 -19.04
N GLU A 120 -4.83 -15.19 -20.03
CA GLU A 120 -4.41 -14.78 -21.37
C GLU A 120 -3.72 -13.42 -21.33
N THR A 121 -2.94 -13.12 -22.36
CA THR A 121 -2.29 -11.81 -22.48
C THR A 121 -3.35 -10.71 -22.49
N TYR A 122 -3.21 -9.76 -21.56
CA TYR A 122 -4.15 -8.68 -21.35
C TYR A 122 -3.61 -7.35 -21.88
N ARG A 123 -4.48 -6.48 -22.39
CA ARG A 123 -4.13 -5.10 -22.74
C ARG A 123 -5.23 -4.18 -22.21
N GLU A 124 -4.84 -3.26 -21.34
CA GLU A 124 -5.77 -2.28 -20.77
C GLU A 124 -6.11 -1.19 -21.80
N THR A 125 -7.39 -1.12 -22.16
CA THR A 125 -7.92 -0.20 -23.18
C THR A 125 -8.54 1.07 -22.59
N CYS A 126 -8.73 1.12 -21.27
CA CYS A 126 -9.47 2.16 -20.55
C CYS A 126 -10.92 2.31 -21.01
N ALA A 127 -11.52 1.28 -21.61
CA ALA A 127 -12.90 1.37 -22.11
C ALA A 127 -13.94 1.12 -21.00
N ALA A 128 -13.78 0.01 -20.28
CA ALA A 128 -14.77 -0.50 -19.34
C ALA A 128 -14.09 -0.89 -18.02
N MET A 129 -14.82 -1.57 -17.13
CA MET A 129 -14.29 -2.07 -15.86
C MET A 129 -13.02 -2.90 -16.09
N THR A 130 -11.95 -2.56 -15.37
CA THR A 130 -10.69 -3.30 -15.37
C THR A 130 -10.91 -4.71 -14.82
N PRO A 131 -10.26 -5.75 -15.38
CA PRO A 131 -10.41 -7.11 -14.88
C PRO A 131 -9.84 -7.27 -13.47
N GLU A 132 -10.39 -8.20 -12.69
CA GLU A 132 -9.93 -8.50 -11.32
C GLU A 132 -8.47 -8.98 -11.25
N PHE A 133 -7.90 -9.39 -12.39
CA PHE A 133 -6.53 -9.88 -12.49
C PHE A 133 -5.54 -8.83 -13.00
N GLY A 134 -5.95 -7.57 -13.17
CA GLY A 134 -5.08 -6.50 -13.68
C GLY A 134 -5.74 -5.13 -13.57
N TYR A 135 -5.61 -4.49 -12.40
CA TYR A 135 -6.25 -3.20 -12.13
C TYR A 135 -5.47 -2.36 -11.12
N TRP A 136 -5.76 -1.06 -11.06
CA TRP A 136 -5.28 -0.19 -9.98
C TRP A 136 -6.20 -0.29 -8.76
N SER A 137 -5.69 -0.89 -7.69
CA SER A 137 -6.30 -0.80 -6.38
C SER A 137 -5.95 0.54 -5.74
N VAL A 138 -6.93 1.19 -5.12
CA VAL A 138 -6.77 2.51 -4.49
C VAL A 138 -7.08 2.40 -3.01
N TRP A 139 -6.24 3.00 -2.19
CA TRP A 139 -6.21 2.80 -0.75
C TRP A 139 -6.10 4.12 0.02
N VAL A 140 -6.60 4.10 1.24
CA VAL A 140 -6.36 5.14 2.24
C VAL A 140 -5.76 4.50 3.48
N GLU A 141 -4.63 5.04 3.91
CA GLU A 141 -4.01 4.65 5.18
C GLU A 141 -4.35 5.67 6.27
N ASN A 142 -4.59 5.19 7.48
CA ASN A 142 -4.40 6.00 8.67
C ASN A 142 -3.00 5.73 9.24
N ARG A 143 -2.05 6.66 9.07
CA ARG A 143 -0.66 6.46 9.52
C ARG A 143 -0.49 6.45 11.03
N ALA A 144 -1.44 7.01 11.78
CA ALA A 144 -1.41 6.91 13.24
C ALA A 144 -1.65 5.46 13.71
N THR A 145 -2.32 4.65 12.91
CA THR A 145 -2.60 3.23 13.22
C THR A 145 -1.90 2.25 12.28
N GLY A 146 -1.35 2.71 11.16
CA GLY A 146 -0.81 1.86 10.08
C GLY A 146 -1.89 1.04 9.35
N ALA A 147 -3.15 1.47 9.42
CA ALA A 147 -4.27 0.70 8.91
C ALA A 147 -4.66 1.18 7.51
N TRP A 148 -4.66 0.27 6.56
CA TRP A 148 -5.07 0.51 5.18
C TRP A 148 -6.48 0.00 4.91
N GLU A 149 -7.27 0.81 4.20
CA GLU A 149 -8.60 0.45 3.71
C GLU A 149 -8.72 0.81 2.23
N TYR A 150 -9.51 0.02 1.48
CA TYR A 150 -9.86 0.40 0.12
C TYR A 150 -10.54 1.76 0.10
N ALA A 151 -10.23 2.59 -0.90
CA ALA A 151 -10.90 3.85 -1.09
C ALA A 151 -12.42 3.61 -1.25
N PRO A 152 -13.26 4.26 -0.43
CA PRO A 152 -14.71 3.99 -0.42
C PRO A 152 -15.44 4.61 -1.61
N VAL A 153 -14.77 5.50 -2.35
CA VAL A 153 -15.28 6.26 -3.49
C VAL A 153 -14.18 6.41 -4.56
N GLY A 154 -14.57 6.82 -5.76
CA GLY A 154 -13.62 7.19 -6.81
C GLY A 154 -12.71 8.34 -6.42
N ILE A 155 -11.53 8.43 -7.05
CA ILE A 155 -10.51 9.42 -6.67
C ILE A 155 -10.92 10.88 -6.97
N ASP A 156 -11.92 11.08 -7.83
CA ASP A 156 -12.54 12.38 -8.09
C ASP A 156 -13.49 12.87 -6.98
N SER A 157 -13.87 11.97 -6.07
CA SER A 157 -14.74 12.26 -4.93
C SER A 157 -14.06 11.98 -3.58
N LEU A 158 -12.79 11.55 -3.60
CA LEU A 158 -12.04 11.18 -2.41
C LEU A 158 -11.37 12.40 -1.78
N THR A 159 -11.58 12.59 -0.49
CA THR A 159 -10.95 13.64 0.31
C THR A 159 -10.18 13.00 1.46
N LEU A 160 -8.94 13.45 1.68
CA LEU A 160 -7.99 12.92 2.64
C LEU A 160 -7.79 13.90 3.80
N LYS A 161 -7.52 13.35 4.98
CA LYS A 161 -7.19 14.10 6.20
C LYS A 161 -5.68 14.15 6.41
N ALA A 162 -5.23 15.12 7.21
CA ALA A 162 -3.84 15.18 7.64
C ALA A 162 -3.45 13.89 8.38
N GLY A 163 -2.27 13.36 8.06
CA GLY A 163 -1.77 12.09 8.59
C GLY A 163 -2.37 10.85 7.93
N GLU A 164 -3.14 10.99 6.85
CA GLU A 164 -3.53 9.86 5.99
C GLU A 164 -2.54 9.70 4.82
N SER A 165 -2.49 8.49 4.26
CA SER A 165 -1.80 8.19 3.00
C SER A 165 -2.81 7.88 1.91
N LEU A 166 -2.58 8.36 0.68
CA LEU A 166 -3.25 7.91 -0.53
C LEU A 166 -2.36 6.88 -1.22
N GLY A 167 -2.88 5.67 -1.40
CA GLY A 167 -2.16 4.55 -1.99
C GLY A 167 -2.72 4.11 -3.33
N PHE A 168 -1.84 3.75 -4.26
CA PHE A 168 -2.17 3.06 -5.51
C PHE A 168 -1.29 1.84 -5.66
N THR A 169 -1.88 0.67 -5.90
CA THR A 169 -1.12 -0.54 -6.26
C THR A 169 -1.71 -1.15 -7.53
N PHE A 170 -0.90 -1.33 -8.57
CA PHE A 170 -1.33 -2.15 -9.70
C PHE A 170 -1.28 -3.62 -9.29
N THR A 171 -2.42 -4.28 -9.30
CA THR A 171 -2.55 -5.64 -8.75
C THR A 171 -3.01 -6.64 -9.79
N THR A 172 -2.54 -7.87 -9.63
CA THR A 172 -2.94 -9.05 -10.40
C THR A 172 -4.08 -9.85 -9.74
N GLY A 173 -4.69 -9.34 -8.68
CA GLY A 173 -5.74 -10.02 -7.91
C GLY A 173 -5.21 -11.09 -6.95
N THR A 174 -4.00 -11.62 -7.18
CA THR A 174 -3.30 -12.50 -6.23
C THR A 174 -2.46 -11.74 -5.19
N HIS A 175 -2.26 -10.43 -5.41
CA HIS A 175 -1.54 -9.53 -4.51
C HIS A 175 -2.35 -8.23 -4.36
N THR A 176 -3.40 -8.26 -3.55
CA THR A 176 -4.27 -7.11 -3.30
C THR A 176 -3.84 -6.34 -2.06
N ASP A 177 -2.54 -6.33 -1.78
CA ASP A 177 -2.00 -5.65 -0.63
C ASP A 177 -1.89 -4.14 -0.97
N PRO A 178 -2.09 -3.24 0.01
CA PRO A 178 -1.81 -1.82 -0.16
C PRO A 178 -0.33 -1.60 -0.50
N PRO A 179 0.08 -0.40 -0.95
CA PRO A 179 1.48 -0.09 -1.16
C PRO A 179 2.32 -0.46 0.07
N ILE A 180 3.48 -1.07 -0.16
CA ILE A 180 4.42 -1.35 0.92
C ILE A 180 5.02 -0.01 1.33
N ASP A 181 4.71 0.45 2.54
CA ASP A 181 5.37 1.61 3.12
C ASP A 181 6.87 1.31 3.24
N PRO A 182 7.75 1.97 2.46
CA PRO A 182 9.19 1.73 2.55
C PRO A 182 9.78 2.20 3.88
N LEU A 183 8.99 2.90 4.70
CA LEU A 183 9.35 3.39 6.03
C LEU A 183 8.74 2.58 7.18
N ALA A 184 7.88 1.59 6.89
CA ALA A 184 7.38 0.67 7.91
C ALA A 184 8.46 -0.40 8.23
N PRO A 185 8.77 -0.63 9.53
CA PRO A 185 9.82 -1.57 9.95
C PRO A 185 9.47 -3.06 9.73
#